data_AF-A0A922YW10-F1
#
_entry.id   AF-A0A922YW10-F1
#
_cell.length_a   1.000
_cell.length_b   1.000
_cell.length_c   1.000
_cell.angle_alpha   90.00
_cell.angle_beta   90.00
_cell.angle_gamma   90.00
#
_symmetry.space_group_name_H-M   'P 1'
#
loop_
_entity.id
_entity.type
_entity.pdbx_description
1 polymer ?
#
loop_
_entity_poly.entity_id
_entity_poly.type
_entity_poly.pdbx_seq_one_letter_code
_entity_poly.pdbx_strand_id
1 'polypeptide(L)'
;GMVMMYHSQEKIINTPGSEITGVRGGIHNSVTRIVLKPTHMIGGYAQLSYGFNYYGTIGTNRDEFVVVRKMDKVDWLDTPADDHLVRAYQSQGENP
;
A
#
# COMPACT_ATOMS: atom_id res chain seq x y z
N GLY A 1 -18.50 8.66 -0.66
CA GLY A 1 -17.90 9.49 0.41
C GLY A 1 -16.39 9.56 0.20
N MET A 2 -15.67 10.37 0.99
CA MET A 2 -14.21 10.49 0.94
C MET A 2 -13.64 10.32 2.36
N VAL A 3 -12.46 9.69 2.47
CA VAL A 3 -11.68 9.55 3.71
C VAL A 3 -10.28 10.08 3.45
N MET A 4 -9.68 10.70 4.46
CA MET A 4 -8.32 11.24 4.39
C MET A 4 -7.45 10.59 5.46
N MET A 5 -6.41 9.87 5.01
CA MET A 5 -5.23 9.54 5.80
C MET A 5 -4.11 10.46 5.31
N TYR A 6 -3.58 11.31 6.19
CA TYR A 6 -2.55 12.27 5.77
C TYR A 6 -1.29 11.52 5.30
N HIS A 7 -0.52 12.11 4.37
CA HIS A 7 0.58 11.38 3.77
C HIS A 7 1.64 10.96 4.79
N SER A 8 2.09 9.71 4.68
CA SER A 8 3.26 9.16 5.37
C SER A 8 3.20 9.12 6.90
N GLN A 9 2.16 8.49 7.47
CA GLN A 9 2.33 7.88 8.79
C GLN A 9 3.10 6.57 8.64
N GLU A 10 4.20 6.47 9.37
CA GLU A 10 5.04 5.27 9.39
C GLU A 10 4.43 4.15 10.23
N LYS A 11 4.96 2.93 10.04
CA LYS A 11 4.50 1.69 10.67
C LYS A 11 5.01 1.49 12.11
N ILE A 12 5.79 2.43 12.64
CA ILE A 12 6.60 2.24 13.86
C ILE A 12 5.89 2.64 15.16
N ILE A 13 4.91 3.54 15.11
CA ILE A 13 4.26 4.08 16.31
C ILE A 13 2.78 3.73 16.26
N ASN A 14 2.25 3.22 17.38
CA ASN A 14 0.82 3.03 17.61
C ASN A 14 0.08 2.26 16.47
N THR A 15 0.72 1.23 15.93
CA THR A 15 0.18 0.40 14.84
C THR A 15 -0.11 -1.01 15.36
N PRO A 16 -1.38 -1.39 15.62
CA PRO A 16 -1.74 -2.75 16.02
C PRO A 16 -1.63 -3.73 14.85
N GLY A 17 -1.85 -5.01 15.12
CA GLY A 17 -1.99 -6.07 14.12
C GLY A 17 -3.22 -5.88 13.23
N SER A 18 -3.10 -6.32 11.98
CA SER A 18 -4.18 -6.34 11.01
C SER A 18 -4.99 -7.63 11.15
N GLU A 19 -6.29 -7.50 11.35
CA GLU A 19 -7.22 -8.63 11.37
C GLU A 19 -7.37 -9.32 10.00
N ILE A 20 -7.03 -8.63 8.91
CA ILE A 20 -7.16 -9.16 7.54
C ILE A 20 -5.94 -10.01 7.17
N THR A 21 -4.74 -9.52 7.52
CA THR A 21 -3.48 -10.12 7.06
C THR A 21 -2.75 -10.90 8.16
N GLY A 22 -3.21 -10.85 9.41
CA GLY A 22 -2.58 -11.53 10.54
C GLY A 22 -1.18 -11.03 10.90
N VAL A 23 -0.71 -9.94 10.28
CA VAL A 23 0.59 -9.31 10.53
C VAL A 23 0.40 -7.87 11.01
N ARG A 24 1.49 -7.21 11.45
CA ARG A 24 1.47 -5.78 11.83
C ARG A 24 0.78 -4.93 10.76
N GLY A 25 -0.12 -4.04 11.19
CA GLY A 25 -0.90 -3.13 10.34
C GLY A 25 -0.08 -2.43 9.27
N GLY A 26 -0.70 -2.19 8.11
CA GLY A 26 -0.08 -1.52 6.97
C GLY A 26 0.05 0.00 7.14
N ILE A 27 0.57 0.65 6.10
CA ILE A 27 0.63 2.11 5.96
C ILE A 27 -0.30 2.58 4.85
N HIS A 28 -0.41 3.89 4.64
CA HIS A 28 -1.24 4.46 3.57
C HIS A 28 -0.92 3.89 2.17
N ASN A 29 0.34 3.56 1.87
CA ASN A 29 0.71 2.94 0.59
C ASN A 29 0.46 1.41 0.53
N SER A 30 0.10 0.76 1.64
CA SER A 30 -0.27 -0.66 1.66
C SER A 30 -1.61 -0.94 0.96
N VAL A 31 -2.38 0.10 0.68
CA VAL A 31 -3.67 0.02 -0.05
C VAL A 31 -3.60 0.64 -1.44
N THR A 32 -2.40 0.98 -1.93
CA THR A 32 -2.21 1.61 -3.25
C THR A 32 -1.42 0.70 -4.17
N ARG A 33 -1.66 0.79 -5.48
CA ARG A 33 -0.87 0.08 -6.50
C ARG A 33 -0.40 1.02 -7.61
N ILE A 34 0.78 0.74 -8.17
CA ILE A 34 1.28 1.47 -9.35
C ILE A 34 0.44 1.10 -10.57
N VAL A 35 -0.15 2.10 -11.22
CA VAL A 35 -0.83 1.97 -12.51
C VAL A 35 -0.21 2.97 -13.49
N LEU A 36 0.34 2.45 -14.59
CA LEU A 36 1.05 3.26 -15.58
C LEU A 36 0.09 3.83 -16.62
N LYS A 37 0.34 5.08 -17.04
CA LYS A 37 -0.40 5.72 -18.13
C LYS A 37 0.47 5.72 -19.40
N PRO A 38 0.03 5.10 -20.52
CA PRO A 38 0.83 5.03 -21.76
C PRO A 38 1.26 6.39 -22.31
N THR A 39 0.45 7.44 -22.09
CA THR A 39 0.80 8.80 -22.51
C THR A 39 2.05 9.36 -21.82
N HIS A 40 2.50 8.76 -20.72
CA HIS A 40 3.75 9.14 -20.01
C HIS A 40 4.95 8.29 -20.44
N MET A 41 4.79 7.41 -21.44
CA MET A 41 5.85 6.54 -21.97
C MET A 41 6.29 6.95 -23.38
N ILE A 42 5.78 8.08 -23.89
CA ILE A 42 6.18 8.61 -25.19
C ILE A 42 7.67 8.99 -25.14
N GLY A 43 8.39 8.76 -26.23
CA GLY A 43 9.81 9.07 -26.34
C GLY A 43 10.22 9.42 -27.77
N GLY A 44 11.36 10.10 -27.92
CA GLY A 44 11.93 10.43 -29.22
C GLY A 44 11.13 11.47 -30.02
N TYR A 45 10.28 12.26 -29.35
CA TYR A 45 9.41 13.24 -30.02
C TYR A 45 9.56 14.64 -29.41
N ALA A 46 10.68 15.30 -29.72
CA ALA A 46 11.01 16.66 -29.27
C ALA A 46 10.83 16.82 -27.74
N GLN A 47 9.84 17.59 -27.29
CA GLN A 47 9.53 17.79 -25.87
C GLN A 47 9.08 16.50 -25.15
N LEU A 48 8.59 15.50 -25.89
CA LEU A 48 8.25 14.18 -25.37
C LEU A 48 9.44 13.23 -25.58
N SER A 49 10.55 13.58 -24.94
CA SER A 49 11.77 12.77 -24.92
C SER A 49 12.19 12.49 -23.50
N TYR A 50 12.74 11.30 -23.26
CA TYR A 50 13.23 10.91 -21.94
C TYR A 50 14.38 11.81 -21.47
N GLY A 51 14.35 12.15 -20.19
CA GLY A 51 15.44 12.78 -19.47
C GLY A 51 15.31 12.46 -17.98
N PHE A 52 16.42 12.35 -17.27
CA PHE A 52 16.39 12.02 -15.84
C PHE A 52 15.57 13.05 -15.07
N ASN A 53 14.50 12.59 -14.40
CA ASN A 53 13.49 13.41 -13.72
C ASN A 53 12.73 14.42 -14.61
N TYR A 54 12.84 14.33 -15.95
CA TYR A 54 12.14 15.22 -16.88
C TYR A 54 10.87 14.60 -17.45
N TYR A 55 10.92 13.32 -17.85
CA TYR A 55 9.80 12.65 -18.49
C TYR A 55 9.74 11.16 -18.13
N GLY A 56 8.53 10.67 -17.84
CA GLY A 56 8.30 9.27 -17.46
C GLY A 56 6.96 9.07 -16.76
N THR A 57 6.64 7.81 -16.47
CA THR A 57 5.45 7.43 -15.70
C THR A 57 5.49 7.99 -14.28
N ILE A 58 4.31 8.20 -13.68
CA ILE A 58 4.15 8.80 -12.35
C ILE A 58 3.37 7.86 -11.43
N GLY A 59 3.60 8.00 -10.12
CA GLY A 59 2.87 7.25 -9.08
C GLY A 59 1.60 7.94 -8.63
N THR A 60 0.61 8.10 -9.51
CA THR A 60 -0.71 8.65 -9.14
C THR A 60 -1.42 7.72 -8.14
N ASN A 61 -2.02 8.28 -7.08
CA ASN A 61 -2.60 7.51 -5.98
C ASN A 61 -3.93 8.07 -5.40
N ARG A 62 -4.55 9.06 -6.06
CA ARG A 62 -5.74 9.74 -5.53
C ARG A 62 -7.07 9.15 -5.98
N ASP A 63 -7.03 8.31 -7.01
CA ASP A 63 -8.21 7.62 -7.57
C ASP A 63 -8.56 6.33 -6.81
N GLU A 64 -7.80 5.97 -5.78
CA GLU A 64 -7.93 4.71 -5.03
C GLU A 64 -9.24 4.65 -4.23
N PHE A 65 -9.85 3.47 -4.19
CA PHE A 65 -11.02 3.19 -3.36
C PHE A 65 -10.69 2.12 -2.33
N VAL A 66 -11.12 2.36 -1.09
CA VAL A 66 -10.86 1.47 0.03
C VAL A 66 -12.14 1.14 0.78
N VAL A 67 -12.19 -0.07 1.35
CA VAL A 67 -13.24 -0.47 2.28
C VAL A 67 -12.84 -0.06 3.69
N VAL A 68 -13.69 0.70 4.37
CA VAL A 68 -13.49 1.12 5.76
C VAL A 68 -14.41 0.34 6.67
N ARG A 69 -13.85 -0.26 7.72
CA ARG A 69 -14.60 -0.97 8.76
C ARG A 69 -14.02 -0.66 10.15
N LYS A 70 -14.86 -0.79 11.17
CA LYS A 70 -14.41 -0.82 12.57
C LYS A 70 -13.70 -2.15 12.85
N MET A 71 -12.57 -2.14 13.54
CA MET A 71 -11.91 -3.36 14.03
C MET A 71 -12.72 -3.98 15.17
N ASP A 72 -12.77 -5.31 15.22
CA ASP A 72 -13.43 -6.05 16.31
C ASP A 72 -12.46 -6.30 17.47
N LYS A 73 -11.24 -6.73 17.15
CA LYS A 73 -10.17 -7.03 18.11
C LYS A 73 -8.93 -6.19 17.85
N VAL A 74 -8.34 -5.66 18.93
CA VAL A 74 -7.07 -4.94 18.89
C VAL A 74 -5.99 -5.84 19.51
N ASP A 75 -5.28 -6.57 18.65
CA ASP A 75 -4.12 -7.36 19.02
C ASP A 75 -2.85 -6.60 18.64
N TRP A 76 -1.90 -6.48 19.57
CA TRP A 76 -0.64 -5.77 19.35
C TRP A 76 0.45 -6.67 18.78
N LEU A 77 0.30 -7.99 18.75
CA LEU A 77 1.30 -8.93 18.22
C LEU A 77 2.71 -8.72 18.82
N ASP A 78 2.77 -8.31 20.09
CA ASP A 78 4.04 -8.04 20.81
C ASP A 78 4.51 -9.24 21.64
N THR A 79 3.70 -10.30 21.74
CA THR A 79 4.11 -11.57 22.31
C THR A 79 5.02 -12.32 21.33
N PRO A 80 5.96 -13.15 21.82
CA PRO A 80 6.83 -13.96 20.96
C PRO A 80 6.01 -14.71 19.90
N ALA A 81 6.40 -14.56 18.63
CA ALA A 81 5.71 -15.22 17.53
C ALA A 81 5.81 -16.73 17.71
N ASP A 82 4.68 -17.36 17.99
CA ASP A 82 4.58 -18.81 17.89
C ASP A 82 4.49 -19.13 16.37
N ASP A 83 5.41 -19.95 15.88
CA ASP A 83 5.88 -20.03 14.46
C ASP A 83 4.78 -20.42 13.43
N HIS A 84 3.56 -20.65 13.90
CA HIS A 84 2.45 -21.24 13.16
C HIS A 84 1.42 -20.23 12.61
N LEU A 85 1.35 -18.99 13.13
CA LEU A 85 0.31 -18.02 12.72
C LEU A 85 0.67 -17.20 11.46
N VAL A 86 1.97 -16.99 11.19
CA VAL A 86 2.44 -16.12 10.10
C VAL A 86 2.31 -16.79 8.71
N ARG A 87 2.39 -18.12 8.64
CA ARG A 87 2.42 -18.85 7.36
C ARG A 87 1.08 -18.86 6.61
N ALA A 88 -0.05 -18.72 7.32
CA ALA A 88 -1.37 -18.85 6.71
C ALA A 88 -1.70 -17.70 5.73
N TYR A 89 -1.28 -16.47 6.03
CA TYR A 89 -1.60 -15.30 5.20
C TYR A 89 -0.49 -14.92 4.21
N GLN A 90 0.77 -15.25 4.49
CA GLN A 90 1.89 -14.98 3.57
C GLN A 90 1.97 -15.97 2.39
N SER A 91 1.36 -17.16 2.53
CA SER A 91 1.37 -18.18 1.49
C SER A 91 0.36 -17.96 0.37
N GLN A 92 -0.62 -17.06 0.54
CA GLN A 92 -1.68 -16.82 -0.44
C GLN A 92 -1.32 -15.77 -1.50
N GLY A 93 -0.20 -15.06 -1.37
CA GLY A 93 0.12 -13.95 -2.26
C GLY A 93 -0.90 -12.81 -2.18
N GLU A 94 -0.56 -11.65 -2.74
CA GLU A 94 -1.48 -10.51 -2.82
C GLU A 94 -2.55 -10.76 -3.90
N ASN A 95 -3.41 -11.77 -3.72
CA ASN A 95 -4.70 -11.93 -4.37
C ASN A 95 -5.39 -13.22 -3.84
N PRO A 96 -6.58 -13.12 -3.22
CA PRO A 96 -7.48 -14.28 -3.09
C PRO A 96 -8.05 -14.70 -4.46
#